data_AF-A0A5C4RQF2-F1
#
_entry.id   AF-A0A5C4RQF2-F1
#
_cell.length_a   1.000
_cell.length_b   1.000
_cell.length_c   1.000
_cell.angle_alpha   90.00
_cell.angle_beta   90.00
_cell.angle_gamma   90.00
#
_symmetry.space_group_name_H-M   'P 1'
#
loop_
_entity.id
_entity.type
_entity.pdbx_description
1 polymer ?
#
loop_
_entity_poly.entity_id
_entity_poly.type
_entity_poly.pdbx_seq_one_letter_code
_entity_poly.pdbx_strand_id
1 'polypeptide(L)'
;MTIVPRPGGASDEVDPAYAKNNQGNDLTGDVMSVVPPVYRTIKTTGPATERVNWGKEPIGIRQQLATLGTKLKDPRYNFICNPGDWRPDIDGKINSDLDSLIQGWIGNSKPITILDLSGIPSTILNDIIGAVLRILYDAVFWGRNLPEGARERPLLLILEEAHTYLGKDNSGTASVAVKRIAKEGRKYGVGMLVVSQRPSEIDPTILSQCGTTIAMRLANNTDRGHVTGAASDNLKGLFEMLPILRTGEAIIVGEAVSLPIRTLIAPPPPDQRPDSIDPKVASHGSEEDGFESPGGWNQKIENENYNPMIHQWRTQSAKYDHEFHKTTNEQGENNE
;
A
#
# COMPACT_ATOMS: atom_id res chain seq x y z
N MET A 1 -25.54 -4.59 26.77
CA MET A 1 -26.74 -5.05 26.07
C MET A 1 -27.91 -4.99 27.02
N THR A 2 -29.08 -4.55 26.57
CA THR A 2 -30.31 -4.65 27.36
C THR A 2 -31.17 -5.79 26.83
N ILE A 3 -31.98 -6.35 27.72
CA ILE A 3 -32.78 -7.56 27.49
C ILE A 3 -34.23 -7.35 27.93
N VAL A 4 -35.13 -8.06 27.28
CA VAL A 4 -36.56 -8.16 27.63
C VAL A 4 -36.92 -9.62 27.90
N PRO A 5 -37.90 -9.91 28.77
CA PRO A 5 -38.40 -11.28 28.94
C PRO A 5 -39.02 -11.79 27.64
N ARG A 6 -38.75 -13.05 27.26
CA ARG A 6 -39.38 -13.65 26.08
C ARG A 6 -40.89 -13.82 26.32
N PRO A 7 -41.77 -13.28 25.45
CA PRO A 7 -43.21 -13.43 25.62
C PRO A 7 -43.63 -14.92 25.62
N GLY A 8 -44.20 -15.39 26.74
CA GLY A 8 -44.64 -16.79 26.89
C GLY A 8 -43.54 -17.81 27.19
N GLY A 9 -42.28 -17.37 27.37
CA GLY A 9 -41.16 -18.20 27.79
C GLY A 9 -41.03 -18.34 29.31
N ALA A 10 -40.11 -19.20 29.76
CA ALA A 10 -39.76 -19.30 31.17
C ALA A 10 -39.07 -18.01 31.68
N SER A 11 -39.06 -17.77 32.99
CA SER A 11 -38.56 -16.51 33.59
C SER A 11 -37.09 -16.20 33.32
N ASP A 12 -36.33 -17.20 32.90
CA ASP A 12 -34.92 -17.15 32.53
C ASP A 12 -34.68 -16.95 31.03
N GLU A 13 -35.71 -17.15 30.19
CA GLU A 13 -35.64 -16.87 28.76
C GLU A 13 -35.79 -15.38 28.48
N VAL A 14 -34.72 -14.81 27.93
CA VAL A 14 -34.60 -13.37 27.65
C VAL A 14 -34.15 -13.16 26.22
N ASP A 15 -34.73 -12.14 25.58
CA ASP A 15 -34.38 -11.74 24.22
C ASP A 15 -33.67 -10.38 24.22
N PRO A 16 -32.83 -10.10 23.21
CA PRO A 16 -32.24 -8.79 22.98
C PRO A 16 -33.30 -7.67 22.90
N ALA A 17 -33.15 -6.60 23.67
CA ALA A 17 -34.06 -5.47 23.63
C ALA A 17 -33.67 -4.45 22.55
N TYR A 18 -33.78 -4.81 21.27
CA TYR A 18 -33.44 -3.89 20.18
C TYR A 18 -34.37 -2.68 20.13
N ALA A 19 -33.79 -1.50 19.89
CA ALA A 19 -34.54 -0.30 19.55
C ALA A 19 -35.20 -0.47 18.18
N LYS A 20 -36.33 0.20 17.93
CA LYS A 20 -37.05 0.12 16.66
C LYS A 20 -36.84 1.38 15.84
N ASN A 21 -36.78 1.23 14.52
CA ASN A 21 -36.80 2.37 13.60
C ASN A 21 -38.23 2.93 13.42
N ASN A 22 -38.37 4.01 12.63
CA ASN A 22 -39.67 4.66 12.35
C ASN A 22 -40.69 3.75 11.62
N GLN A 23 -40.23 2.63 11.06
CA GLN A 23 -41.06 1.63 10.37
C GLN A 23 -41.40 0.42 11.27
N GLY A 24 -40.94 0.42 12.53
CA GLY A 24 -41.22 -0.64 13.50
C GLY A 24 -40.28 -1.85 13.46
N ASN A 25 -39.23 -1.81 12.63
CA ASN A 25 -38.22 -2.86 12.52
C ASN A 25 -37.12 -2.70 13.58
N ASP A 26 -36.60 -3.82 14.08
CA ASP A 26 -35.54 -3.83 15.08
C ASP A 26 -34.20 -3.36 14.48
N LEU A 27 -33.49 -2.50 15.22
CA LEU A 27 -32.17 -1.99 14.89
C LEU A 27 -31.09 -2.99 15.34
N THR A 28 -31.04 -4.13 14.67
CA THR A 28 -30.07 -5.21 14.92
C THR A 28 -28.64 -4.87 14.50
N GLY A 29 -28.45 -3.76 13.78
CA GLY A 29 -27.18 -3.40 13.18
C GLY A 29 -26.88 -4.22 11.92
N ASP A 30 -25.69 -4.01 11.38
CA ASP A 30 -25.16 -4.72 10.21
C ASP A 30 -23.67 -4.98 10.43
N VAL A 31 -23.30 -6.25 10.48
CA VAL A 31 -21.91 -6.70 10.68
C VAL A 31 -21.03 -6.28 9.51
N MET A 32 -21.53 -6.41 8.27
CA MET A 32 -20.77 -6.09 7.07
C MET A 32 -20.59 -4.59 6.88
N SER A 33 -21.55 -3.78 7.29
CA SER A 33 -21.44 -2.31 7.28
C SER A 33 -20.86 -1.72 8.58
N VAL A 34 -20.45 -2.57 9.52
CA VAL A 34 -19.88 -2.16 10.82
C VAL A 34 -20.84 -1.22 11.58
N VAL A 35 -22.14 -1.47 11.45
CA VAL A 35 -23.20 -0.72 12.14
C VAL A 35 -23.57 -1.49 13.41
N PRO A 36 -23.28 -0.95 14.60
CA PRO A 36 -23.61 -1.66 15.84
C PRO A 36 -25.13 -1.72 16.06
N PRO A 37 -25.65 -2.78 16.70
CA PRO A 37 -27.04 -2.82 17.15
C PRO A 37 -27.34 -1.69 18.14
N VAL A 38 -28.55 -1.16 18.05
CA VAL A 38 -29.06 -0.17 19.00
C VAL A 38 -30.04 -0.86 19.94
N TYR A 39 -29.79 -0.72 21.23
CA TYR A 39 -30.61 -1.31 22.28
C TYR A 39 -31.48 -0.24 22.95
N ARG A 40 -32.66 -0.65 23.42
CA ARG A 40 -33.54 0.22 24.21
C ARG A 40 -32.87 0.61 25.52
N THR A 41 -33.12 1.82 25.95
CA THR A 41 -32.74 2.28 27.30
C THR A 41 -33.47 1.46 28.36
N ILE A 42 -32.85 1.35 29.52
CA ILE A 42 -33.40 0.61 30.65
C ILE A 42 -34.70 1.25 31.09
N LYS A 43 -35.70 0.41 31.31
CA LYS A 43 -37.00 0.81 31.83
C LYS A 43 -37.39 -0.20 32.90
N THR A 44 -37.21 0.16 34.16
CA THR A 44 -37.53 -0.69 35.31
C THR A 44 -38.96 -0.48 35.82
N THR A 45 -39.65 0.56 35.34
CA THR A 45 -41.00 0.95 35.75
C THR A 45 -42.05 0.53 34.71
N GLY A 46 -43.25 0.12 35.17
CA GLY A 46 -44.35 -0.35 34.31
C GLY A 46 -44.60 -1.86 34.34
N PRO A 47 -45.51 -2.37 33.46
CA PRO A 47 -45.87 -3.78 33.35
C PRO A 47 -44.65 -4.66 33.07
N ALA A 48 -44.62 -5.89 33.61
CA ALA A 48 -43.47 -6.79 33.50
C ALA A 48 -43.04 -7.07 32.05
N THR A 49 -44.00 -7.05 31.12
CA THR A 49 -43.80 -7.27 29.68
C THR A 49 -43.10 -6.11 28.97
N GLU A 50 -43.06 -4.91 29.56
CA GLU A 50 -42.41 -3.72 29.00
C GLU A 50 -41.06 -3.40 29.66
N ARG A 51 -40.66 -4.16 30.69
CA ARG A 51 -39.43 -3.89 31.43
C ARG A 51 -38.21 -4.28 30.60
N VAL A 52 -37.27 -3.35 30.51
CA VAL A 52 -35.98 -3.52 29.83
C VAL A 52 -34.90 -3.51 30.91
N ASN A 53 -34.19 -4.63 31.06
CA ASN A 53 -33.15 -4.82 32.09
C ASN A 53 -31.76 -4.91 31.46
N TRP A 54 -30.72 -4.79 32.28
CA TRP A 54 -29.36 -5.13 31.86
C TRP A 54 -29.21 -6.65 31.65
N GLY A 55 -28.41 -7.04 30.65
CA GLY A 55 -27.93 -8.41 30.53
C GLY A 55 -27.13 -8.83 31.77
N LYS A 56 -27.11 -10.14 32.05
CA LYS A 56 -26.48 -10.71 33.25
C LYS A 56 -24.95 -10.53 33.31
N GLU A 57 -24.30 -10.33 32.16
CA GLU A 57 -22.84 -10.20 32.07
C GLU A 57 -22.39 -8.88 31.41
N PRO A 58 -21.51 -8.10 32.07
CA PRO A 58 -20.89 -6.94 31.45
C PRO A 58 -19.84 -7.38 30.43
N ILE A 59 -20.11 -7.13 29.15
CA ILE A 59 -19.16 -7.35 28.06
C ILE A 59 -18.14 -6.20 28.08
N GLY A 60 -17.01 -6.41 28.76
CA GLY A 60 -15.94 -5.42 29.00
C GLY A 60 -15.11 -5.01 27.78
N ILE A 61 -15.57 -5.29 26.56
CA ILE A 61 -14.83 -5.04 25.30
C ILE A 61 -15.35 -3.83 24.51
N ARG A 62 -16.19 -2.98 25.11
CA ARG A 62 -16.82 -1.83 24.41
C ARG A 62 -15.78 -0.90 23.77
N GLN A 63 -14.71 -0.59 24.48
CA GLN A 63 -13.66 0.30 23.98
C GLN A 63 -12.89 -0.34 22.83
N GLN A 64 -12.55 -1.63 22.94
CA GLN A 64 -11.87 -2.40 21.90
C GLN A 64 -12.72 -2.51 20.64
N LEU A 65 -14.03 -2.78 20.78
CA LEU A 65 -14.98 -2.80 19.67
C LEU A 65 -15.16 -1.43 19.01
N ALA A 66 -15.19 -0.36 19.80
CA ALA A 66 -15.24 1.00 19.25
C ALA A 66 -13.98 1.32 18.44
N THR A 67 -12.79 1.00 18.97
CA THR A 67 -11.52 1.17 18.27
C THR A 67 -11.46 0.34 16.98
N LEU A 68 -11.91 -0.92 17.02
CA LEU A 68 -11.99 -1.79 15.85
C LEU A 68 -12.97 -1.22 14.82
N GLY A 69 -14.16 -0.81 15.25
CA GLY A 69 -15.16 -0.21 14.38
C GLY A 69 -14.67 1.06 13.68
N THR A 70 -13.90 1.90 14.38
CA THR A 70 -13.24 3.06 13.77
C THR A 70 -12.22 2.64 12.71
N LYS A 71 -11.39 1.63 12.97
CA LYS A 71 -10.41 1.13 12.00
C LYS A 71 -11.07 0.51 10.76
N LEU A 72 -12.14 -0.26 10.94
CA LEU A 72 -12.88 -0.88 9.84
C LEU A 72 -13.59 0.14 8.94
N LYS A 73 -13.91 1.33 9.46
CA LYS A 73 -14.56 2.43 8.72
C LYS A 73 -13.60 3.46 8.15
N ASP A 74 -12.33 3.42 8.55
CA ASP A 74 -11.32 4.35 8.10
C ASP A 74 -10.88 3.97 6.67
N PRO A 75 -11.13 4.83 5.66
CA PRO A 75 -10.84 4.52 4.27
C PRO A 75 -9.38 4.11 4.01
N ARG A 76 -8.45 4.58 4.85
CA ARG A 76 -7.01 4.26 4.74
C ARG A 76 -6.69 2.79 4.99
N TYR A 77 -7.59 2.06 5.66
CA TYR A 77 -7.45 0.63 5.93
C TYR A 77 -8.34 -0.24 5.03
N ASN A 78 -9.07 0.35 4.07
CA ASN A 78 -9.96 -0.41 3.17
C ASN A 78 -9.24 -1.54 2.44
N PHE A 79 -7.98 -1.37 2.09
CA PHE A 79 -7.19 -2.42 1.43
C PHE A 79 -7.01 -3.70 2.28
N ILE A 80 -7.12 -3.61 3.62
CA ILE A 80 -7.12 -4.77 4.54
C ILE A 80 -8.54 -5.16 4.92
N CYS A 81 -9.36 -4.17 5.29
CA CYS A 81 -10.65 -4.38 5.93
C CYS A 81 -11.80 -4.61 4.96
N ASN A 82 -11.65 -4.18 3.70
CA ASN A 82 -12.64 -4.34 2.65
C ASN A 82 -11.97 -4.65 1.30
N PRO A 83 -11.28 -5.79 1.17
CA PRO A 83 -10.48 -6.09 -0.02
C PRO A 83 -11.32 -6.46 -1.26
N GLY A 84 -12.66 -6.37 -1.22
CA GLY A 84 -13.51 -6.79 -2.34
C GLY A 84 -13.73 -8.30 -2.34
N ASP A 85 -13.38 -9.00 -3.44
CA ASP A 85 -13.68 -10.43 -3.61
C ASP A 85 -12.96 -11.36 -2.61
N TRP A 86 -11.88 -10.88 -2.00
CA TRP A 86 -11.15 -11.58 -0.94
C TRP A 86 -11.75 -11.36 0.44
N ARG A 87 -12.83 -10.57 0.55
CA ARG A 87 -13.51 -10.31 1.82
C ARG A 87 -14.38 -11.51 2.19
N PRO A 88 -14.16 -12.16 3.34
CA PRO A 88 -15.06 -13.19 3.80
C PRO A 88 -16.43 -12.61 4.15
N ASP A 89 -17.49 -13.35 3.83
CA ASP A 89 -18.83 -13.08 4.32
C ASP A 89 -18.97 -13.48 5.81
N ILE A 90 -20.19 -13.36 6.35
CA ILE A 90 -20.47 -13.68 7.76
C ILE A 90 -20.20 -15.16 8.11
N ASP A 91 -20.27 -16.05 7.12
CA ASP A 91 -20.02 -17.48 7.27
C ASP A 91 -18.55 -17.83 6.95
N GLY A 92 -17.72 -16.83 6.65
CA GLY A 92 -16.30 -17.00 6.34
C GLY A 92 -16.02 -17.41 4.90
N LYS A 93 -17.01 -17.37 4.01
CA LYS A 93 -16.85 -17.74 2.60
C LYS A 93 -16.27 -16.56 1.81
N ILE A 94 -15.30 -16.85 0.97
CA ILE A 94 -14.64 -15.89 0.07
C ILE A 94 -15.04 -16.16 -1.39
N ASN A 95 -15.03 -15.12 -2.23
CA ASN A 95 -15.26 -15.27 -3.67
C ASN A 95 -13.96 -15.62 -4.41
N SER A 96 -12.84 -15.03 -3.97
CA SER A 96 -11.51 -15.24 -4.52
C SER A 96 -10.52 -15.56 -3.40
N ASP A 97 -9.61 -16.50 -3.64
CA ASP A 97 -8.58 -16.92 -2.69
C ASP A 97 -7.18 -16.52 -3.16
N LEU A 98 -6.17 -16.97 -2.41
CA LEU A 98 -4.76 -16.70 -2.62
C LEU A 98 -4.25 -17.19 -3.98
N ASP A 99 -4.83 -18.25 -4.54
CA ASP A 99 -4.51 -18.77 -5.86
C ASP A 99 -4.73 -17.73 -6.96
N SER A 100 -5.88 -17.05 -6.94
CA SER A 100 -6.25 -16.00 -7.88
C SER A 100 -5.33 -14.79 -7.75
N LEU A 101 -4.91 -14.49 -6.52
CA LEU A 101 -4.05 -13.36 -6.20
C LEU A 101 -2.58 -13.62 -6.61
N ILE A 102 -2.05 -14.83 -6.35
CA ILE A 102 -0.74 -15.25 -6.84
C ILE A 102 -0.74 -15.31 -8.38
N GLN A 103 -1.81 -15.82 -9.00
CA GLN A 103 -1.96 -15.80 -10.45
C GLN A 103 -1.92 -14.37 -10.99
N GLY A 104 -2.58 -13.42 -10.33
CA GLY A 104 -2.52 -12.00 -10.68
C GLY A 104 -1.11 -11.41 -10.58
N TRP A 105 -0.30 -11.87 -9.63
CA TRP A 105 1.06 -11.37 -9.40
C TRP A 105 2.11 -11.95 -10.34
N ILE A 106 2.15 -13.29 -10.48
CA ILE A 106 3.22 -13.99 -11.21
C ILE A 106 2.72 -14.84 -12.40
N GLY A 107 1.41 -15.01 -12.52
CA GLY A 107 0.76 -15.83 -13.56
C GLY A 107 0.28 -15.05 -14.79
N ASN A 108 0.57 -13.74 -14.88
CA ASN A 108 0.04 -12.90 -15.95
C ASN A 108 0.72 -13.17 -17.31
N SER A 109 0.05 -12.77 -18.39
CA SER A 109 0.53 -12.81 -19.78
C SER A 109 1.67 -11.84 -20.05
N LYS A 110 1.73 -10.74 -19.28
CA LYS A 110 2.82 -9.77 -19.34
C LYS A 110 3.98 -10.20 -18.43
N PRO A 111 5.24 -9.92 -18.82
CA PRO A 111 6.42 -10.31 -18.04
C PRO A 111 6.65 -9.46 -16.79
N ILE A 112 5.98 -8.31 -16.66
CA ILE A 112 6.16 -7.35 -15.56
C ILE A 112 4.82 -7.12 -14.88
N THR A 113 4.81 -7.30 -13.56
CA THR A 113 3.69 -6.94 -12.68
C THR A 113 4.15 -5.84 -11.74
N ILE A 114 3.37 -4.75 -11.68
CA ILE A 114 3.65 -3.60 -10.81
C ILE A 114 2.66 -3.65 -9.65
N LEU A 115 3.18 -3.68 -8.42
CA LEU A 115 2.40 -3.53 -7.20
C LEU A 115 2.50 -2.08 -6.73
N ASP A 116 1.47 -1.30 -7.02
CA ASP A 116 1.40 0.10 -6.62
C ASP A 116 1.02 0.21 -5.13
N LEU A 117 1.96 0.71 -4.32
CA LEU A 117 1.80 0.92 -2.88
C LEU A 117 1.78 2.41 -2.49
N SER A 118 1.64 3.32 -3.46
CA SER A 118 1.71 4.78 -3.23
C SER A 118 0.65 5.32 -2.26
N GLY A 119 -0.52 4.69 -2.19
CA GLY A 119 -1.61 5.08 -1.29
C GLY A 119 -1.54 4.48 0.13
N ILE A 120 -0.51 3.67 0.41
CA ILE A 120 -0.41 2.93 1.67
C ILE A 120 0.30 3.78 2.74
N PRO A 121 -0.26 3.89 3.96
CA PRO A 121 0.41 4.56 5.07
C PRO A 121 1.79 3.97 5.37
N SER A 122 2.80 4.84 5.56
CA SER A 122 4.18 4.42 5.84
C SER A 122 4.33 3.54 7.09
N THR A 123 3.41 3.66 8.05
CA THR A 123 3.40 2.88 9.29
C THR A 123 3.14 1.39 9.09
N ILE A 124 2.49 1.00 7.99
CA ILE A 124 2.15 -0.40 7.68
C ILE A 124 2.78 -0.89 6.37
N LEU A 125 3.39 0.02 5.60
CA LEU A 125 4.08 -0.30 4.34
C LEU A 125 5.12 -1.41 4.51
N ASN A 126 5.93 -1.36 5.58
CA ASN A 126 6.96 -2.37 5.85
C ASN A 126 6.36 -3.77 6.03
N ASP A 127 5.24 -3.86 6.77
CA ASP A 127 4.58 -5.13 7.03
C ASP A 127 3.92 -5.70 5.77
N ILE A 128 3.33 -4.85 4.94
CA ILE A 128 2.74 -5.27 3.66
C ILE A 128 3.81 -5.78 2.71
N ILE A 129 4.90 -5.04 2.52
CA ILE A 129 6.02 -5.46 1.68
C ILE A 129 6.57 -6.80 2.19
N GLY A 130 6.81 -6.92 3.50
CA GLY A 130 7.29 -8.17 4.09
C GLY A 130 6.33 -9.34 3.90
N ALA A 131 5.02 -9.11 4.05
CA ALA A 131 4.00 -10.13 3.83
C ALA A 131 3.95 -10.58 2.37
N VAL A 132 3.92 -9.65 1.41
CA VAL A 132 3.92 -9.95 -0.03
C VAL A 132 5.17 -10.73 -0.42
N LEU A 133 6.35 -10.27 -0.01
CA LEU A 133 7.62 -10.94 -0.30
C LEU A 133 7.65 -12.36 0.28
N ARG A 134 7.16 -12.53 1.51
CA ARG A 134 7.09 -13.84 2.15
C ARG A 134 6.11 -14.77 1.44
N ILE A 135 4.91 -14.30 1.09
CA ILE A 135 3.91 -15.08 0.35
C ILE A 135 4.50 -15.54 -0.98
N LEU A 136 5.09 -14.62 -1.76
CA LEU A 136 5.71 -14.94 -3.05
C LEU A 136 6.86 -15.94 -2.91
N TYR A 137 7.76 -15.69 -1.95
CA TYR A 137 8.91 -16.56 -1.72
C TYR A 137 8.49 -17.95 -1.27
N ASP A 138 7.57 -18.06 -0.29
CA ASP A 138 7.10 -19.35 0.22
C ASP A 138 6.29 -20.09 -0.86
N ALA A 139 5.45 -19.41 -1.64
CA ALA A 139 4.70 -20.00 -2.77
C ALA A 139 5.64 -20.61 -3.81
N VAL A 140 6.65 -19.86 -4.23
CA VAL A 140 7.68 -20.34 -5.17
C VAL A 140 8.52 -21.47 -4.58
N PHE A 141 8.87 -21.38 -3.30
CA PHE A 141 9.67 -22.38 -2.59
C PHE A 141 8.95 -23.74 -2.53
N TRP A 142 7.66 -23.74 -2.15
CA TRP A 142 6.85 -24.96 -2.08
C TRP A 142 6.44 -25.45 -3.48
N GLY A 143 6.19 -24.52 -4.41
CA GLY A 143 5.87 -24.80 -5.81
C GLY A 143 7.06 -25.13 -6.70
N ARG A 144 8.28 -25.25 -6.17
CA ARG A 144 9.54 -25.35 -6.95
C ARG A 144 9.63 -26.50 -7.97
N ASN A 145 8.78 -27.52 -7.87
CA ASN A 145 8.74 -28.66 -8.79
C ASN A 145 7.55 -28.59 -9.77
N LEU A 146 6.75 -27.54 -9.70
CA LEU A 146 5.66 -27.26 -10.62
C LEU A 146 6.16 -26.38 -11.77
N PRO A 147 5.50 -26.40 -12.96
CA PRO A 147 5.83 -25.51 -14.07
C PRO A 147 5.80 -24.02 -13.70
N GLU A 148 4.92 -23.64 -12.77
CA GLU A 148 4.77 -22.27 -12.26
C GLU A 148 5.83 -21.90 -11.22
N GLY A 149 6.58 -22.88 -10.71
CA GLY A 149 7.65 -22.68 -9.74
C GLY A 149 8.87 -22.01 -10.36
N ALA A 150 9.62 -21.26 -9.55
CA ALA A 150 10.69 -20.42 -10.09
C ALA A 150 11.95 -21.16 -10.56
N ARG A 151 11.99 -22.50 -10.48
CA ARG A 151 13.00 -23.30 -11.20
C ARG A 151 12.83 -23.21 -12.71
N GLU A 152 11.59 -23.32 -13.18
CA GLU A 152 11.24 -23.20 -14.60
C GLU A 152 10.92 -21.74 -14.97
N ARG A 153 10.41 -20.96 -14.01
CA ARG A 153 10.02 -19.55 -14.22
C ARG A 153 10.66 -18.60 -13.20
N PRO A 154 11.97 -18.26 -13.33
CA PRO A 154 12.66 -17.40 -12.38
C PRO A 154 11.94 -16.08 -12.12
N LEU A 155 11.90 -15.67 -10.85
CA LEU A 155 11.21 -14.47 -10.40
C LEU A 155 12.24 -13.40 -9.98
N LEU A 156 12.17 -12.21 -10.57
CA LEU A 156 12.96 -11.05 -10.14
C LEU A 156 12.07 -10.08 -9.36
N LEU A 157 12.38 -9.88 -8.09
CA LEU A 157 11.68 -8.93 -7.22
C LEU A 157 12.37 -7.56 -7.29
N ILE A 158 11.69 -6.54 -7.79
CA ILE A 158 12.21 -5.17 -7.85
C ILE A 158 11.69 -4.39 -6.65
N LEU A 159 12.61 -3.88 -5.83
CA LEU A 159 12.37 -3.19 -4.58
C LEU A 159 12.70 -1.71 -4.74
N GLU A 160 11.70 -0.91 -5.11
CA GLU A 160 11.78 0.55 -5.21
C GLU A 160 11.84 1.20 -3.81
N GLU A 161 12.52 2.34 -3.71
CA GLU A 161 12.71 3.14 -2.49
C GLU A 161 13.10 2.32 -1.27
N ALA A 162 14.00 1.38 -1.50
CA ALA A 162 14.34 0.35 -0.53
C ALA A 162 14.95 0.92 0.77
N HIS A 163 15.56 2.11 0.71
CA HIS A 163 16.06 2.80 1.90
C HIS A 163 14.95 3.07 2.94
N THR A 164 13.70 3.23 2.51
CA THR A 164 12.56 3.50 3.41
C THR A 164 12.21 2.32 4.32
N TYR A 165 12.53 1.08 3.93
CA TYR A 165 12.16 -0.14 4.69
C TYR A 165 13.28 -1.17 4.90
N LEU A 166 14.46 -0.99 4.32
CA LEU A 166 15.62 -1.91 4.44
C LEU A 166 16.81 -1.32 5.22
N GLY A 167 16.53 -0.38 6.13
CA GLY A 167 17.55 0.20 7.01
C GLY A 167 18.30 -0.81 7.88
N LYS A 168 19.54 -0.50 8.23
CA LYS A 168 20.39 -1.34 9.10
C LYS A 168 19.75 -1.63 10.47
N ASP A 169 19.16 -0.62 11.09
CA ASP A 169 18.48 -0.74 12.38
C ASP A 169 17.02 -1.21 12.23
N ASN A 170 16.58 -1.45 10.98
CA ASN A 170 15.23 -1.92 10.70
C ASN A 170 15.18 -3.45 10.80
N SER A 171 14.54 -3.94 11.86
CA SER A 171 14.19 -5.35 12.06
C SER A 171 12.77 -5.69 11.58
N GLY A 172 12.13 -4.79 10.82
CA GLY A 172 10.80 -4.97 10.28
C GLY A 172 10.67 -6.15 9.32
N THR A 173 9.42 -6.56 9.09
CA THR A 173 9.04 -7.74 8.32
C THR A 173 9.66 -7.75 6.92
N ALA A 174 9.73 -6.59 6.24
CA ALA A 174 10.38 -6.47 4.93
C ALA A 174 11.89 -6.77 4.97
N SER A 175 12.61 -6.19 5.93
CA SER A 175 14.06 -6.39 6.11
C SER A 175 14.40 -7.87 6.33
N VAL A 176 13.61 -8.56 7.16
CA VAL A 176 13.78 -10.01 7.39
C VAL A 176 13.54 -10.81 6.11
N ALA A 177 12.47 -10.52 5.37
CA ALA A 177 12.14 -11.21 4.12
C ALA A 177 13.23 -11.00 3.06
N VAL A 178 13.68 -9.76 2.85
CA VAL A 178 14.71 -9.44 1.85
C VAL A 178 16.06 -10.07 2.23
N LYS A 179 16.47 -10.04 3.50
CA LYS A 179 17.71 -10.72 3.93
C LYS A 179 17.67 -12.23 3.67
N ARG A 180 16.50 -12.86 3.83
CA ARG A 180 16.32 -14.28 3.50
C ARG A 180 16.43 -14.52 1.99
N ILE A 181 15.75 -13.71 1.18
CA ILE A 181 15.81 -13.79 -0.28
C ILE A 181 17.23 -13.56 -0.78
N ALA A 182 17.95 -12.57 -0.24
CA ALA A 182 19.33 -12.27 -0.59
C ALA A 182 20.28 -13.46 -0.37
N LYS A 183 20.09 -14.20 0.73
CA LYS A 183 20.96 -15.34 1.10
C LYS A 183 20.58 -16.64 0.41
N GLU A 184 19.30 -16.87 0.17
CA GLU A 184 18.77 -18.19 -0.23
C GLU A 184 18.07 -18.20 -1.59
N GLY A 185 17.62 -17.05 -2.08
CA GLY A 185 16.77 -16.92 -3.26
C GLY A 185 17.36 -17.54 -4.53
N ARG A 186 18.68 -17.42 -4.72
CA ARG A 186 19.41 -18.05 -5.84
C ARG A 186 19.17 -19.55 -5.94
N LYS A 187 19.02 -20.26 -4.81
CA LYS A 187 18.76 -21.72 -4.81
C LYS A 187 17.36 -22.08 -5.33
N TYR A 188 16.45 -21.11 -5.32
CA TYR A 188 15.04 -21.30 -5.64
C TYR A 188 14.60 -20.50 -6.86
N GLY A 189 15.52 -19.90 -7.61
CA GLY A 189 15.18 -19.09 -8.80
C GLY A 189 14.55 -17.75 -8.48
N VAL A 190 14.71 -17.24 -7.25
CA VAL A 190 14.22 -15.92 -6.84
C VAL A 190 15.40 -14.95 -6.74
N GLY A 191 15.43 -13.95 -7.61
CA GLY A 191 16.36 -12.84 -7.58
C GLY A 191 15.73 -11.59 -6.97
N MET A 192 16.58 -10.61 -6.64
CA MET A 192 16.14 -9.29 -6.21
C MET A 192 16.93 -8.19 -6.92
N LEU A 193 16.28 -7.06 -7.18
CA LEU A 193 16.89 -5.80 -7.60
C LEU A 193 16.50 -4.74 -6.57
N VAL A 194 17.49 -4.20 -5.87
CA VAL A 194 17.30 -3.16 -4.86
C VAL A 194 17.55 -1.80 -5.52
N VAL A 195 16.55 -0.94 -5.55
CA VAL A 195 16.61 0.39 -6.15
C VAL A 195 16.51 1.44 -5.03
N SER A 196 17.47 2.36 -4.99
CA SER A 196 17.51 3.43 -4.00
C SER A 196 18.46 4.56 -4.40
N GLN A 197 18.07 5.78 -4.04
CA GLN A 197 18.86 7.01 -4.09
C GLN A 197 19.80 7.19 -2.89
N ARG A 198 19.57 6.47 -1.78
CA ARG A 198 20.39 6.53 -0.55
C ARG A 198 20.93 5.14 -0.19
N PRO A 199 21.96 4.64 -0.90
CA PRO A 199 22.55 3.33 -0.60
C PRO A 199 23.16 3.26 0.81
N SER A 200 23.60 4.38 1.40
CA SER A 200 24.12 4.39 2.78
C SER A 200 23.06 4.08 3.84
N GLU A 201 21.78 4.26 3.52
CA GLU A 201 20.66 3.93 4.40
C GLU A 201 20.21 2.47 4.27
N ILE A 202 20.81 1.66 3.38
CA ILE A 202 20.46 0.24 3.22
C ILE A 202 21.38 -0.63 4.09
N ASP A 203 20.83 -1.70 4.66
CA ASP A 203 21.62 -2.71 5.38
C ASP A 203 22.80 -3.24 4.51
N PRO A 204 24.07 -3.09 4.95
CA PRO A 204 25.23 -3.57 4.21
C PRO A 204 25.22 -5.07 3.90
N THR A 205 24.54 -5.86 4.73
CA THR A 205 24.35 -7.30 4.51
C THR A 205 23.53 -7.55 3.26
N ILE A 206 22.54 -6.71 2.95
CA ILE A 206 21.73 -6.86 1.72
C ILE A 206 22.56 -6.43 0.51
N LEU A 207 23.25 -5.29 0.61
CA LEU A 207 24.11 -4.77 -0.47
C LEU A 207 25.24 -5.74 -0.83
N SER A 208 25.89 -6.36 0.15
CA SER A 208 26.97 -7.33 -0.08
C SER A 208 26.51 -8.64 -0.74
N GLN A 209 25.21 -8.94 -0.77
CA GLN A 209 24.66 -10.07 -1.51
C GLN A 209 24.25 -9.69 -2.94
N CYS A 210 24.33 -8.41 -3.33
CA CYS A 210 24.03 -7.98 -4.68
C CYS A 210 25.22 -8.31 -5.59
N GLY A 211 25.09 -9.35 -6.41
CA GLY A 211 26.15 -9.78 -7.33
C GLY A 211 26.37 -8.84 -8.52
N THR A 212 25.45 -7.90 -8.77
CA THR A 212 25.55 -6.86 -9.81
C THR A 212 25.18 -5.52 -9.21
N THR A 213 25.95 -4.50 -9.54
CA THR A 213 25.72 -3.11 -9.13
C THR A 213 25.62 -2.23 -10.36
N ILE A 214 24.49 -1.52 -10.49
CA ILE A 214 24.27 -0.47 -11.49
C ILE A 214 24.30 0.86 -10.72
N ALA A 215 25.44 1.54 -10.74
CA ALA A 215 25.64 2.79 -10.02
C ALA A 215 25.49 3.98 -10.97
N MET A 216 24.48 4.81 -10.72
CA MET A 216 24.26 6.07 -11.41
C MET A 216 24.90 7.24 -10.63
N ARG A 217 24.66 8.48 -11.07
CA ARG A 217 25.25 9.67 -10.42
C ARG A 217 24.98 9.69 -8.92
N LEU A 218 26.05 9.70 -8.11
CA LEU A 218 26.00 9.83 -6.64
C LEU A 218 26.94 10.94 -6.16
N ALA A 219 26.35 12.06 -5.74
CA ALA A 219 27.07 13.25 -5.28
C ALA A 219 27.52 13.17 -3.81
N ASN A 220 26.81 12.43 -2.96
CA ASN A 220 27.13 12.28 -1.54
C ASN A 220 28.32 11.32 -1.33
N ASN A 221 29.31 11.74 -0.54
CA ASN A 221 30.49 10.93 -0.26
C ASN A 221 30.17 9.66 0.55
N THR A 222 29.22 9.75 1.48
CA THR A 222 28.79 8.60 2.29
C THR A 222 28.17 7.52 1.42
N ASP A 223 27.25 7.91 0.52
CA ASP A 223 26.59 6.98 -0.41
C ASP A 223 27.59 6.32 -1.36
N ARG A 224 28.54 7.09 -1.91
CA ARG A 224 29.62 6.54 -2.72
C ARG A 224 30.49 5.56 -1.93
N GLY A 225 30.84 5.90 -0.69
CA GLY A 225 31.64 5.04 0.18
C GLY A 225 30.98 3.70 0.42
N HIS A 226 29.66 3.69 0.63
CA HIS A 226 28.88 2.46 0.82
C HIS A 226 28.84 1.58 -0.44
N VAL A 227 28.58 2.18 -1.61
CA VAL A 227 28.60 1.42 -2.89
C VAL A 227 30.00 0.88 -3.19
N THR A 228 31.02 1.70 -2.96
CA THR A 228 32.43 1.33 -3.17
C THR A 228 32.87 0.22 -2.21
N GLY A 229 32.41 0.25 -0.96
CA GLY A 229 32.73 -0.77 0.05
C GLY A 229 32.03 -2.11 -0.18
N ALA A 230 30.92 -2.12 -0.92
CA ALA A 230 30.25 -3.35 -1.35
C ALA A 230 30.89 -3.98 -2.60
N ALA A 231 31.71 -3.23 -3.33
CA ALA A 231 32.36 -3.69 -4.55
C ALA A 231 33.78 -4.24 -4.31
N SER A 232 34.34 -4.94 -5.29
CA SER A 232 35.72 -5.46 -5.22
C SER A 232 36.75 -4.33 -5.28
N ASP A 233 37.89 -4.52 -4.59
CA ASP A 233 38.91 -3.48 -4.40
C ASP A 233 39.48 -2.88 -5.70
N ASN A 234 39.50 -3.67 -6.79
CA ASN A 234 39.96 -3.23 -8.11
C ASN A 234 38.99 -2.27 -8.83
N LEU A 235 37.78 -2.05 -8.31
CA LEU A 235 36.76 -1.19 -8.92
C LEU A 235 36.68 0.21 -8.29
N LYS A 236 37.43 0.46 -7.22
CA LYS A 236 37.35 1.73 -6.45
C LYS A 236 37.54 2.97 -7.33
N GLY A 237 38.54 2.94 -8.23
CA GLY A 237 38.80 4.06 -9.14
C GLY A 237 37.67 4.35 -10.13
N LEU A 238 36.85 3.34 -10.49
CA LEU A 238 35.67 3.59 -11.33
C LEU A 238 34.60 4.37 -10.56
N PHE A 239 34.41 4.04 -9.28
CA PHE A 239 33.39 4.70 -8.45
C PHE A 239 33.73 6.15 -8.08
N GLU A 240 35.00 6.56 -8.22
CA GLU A 240 35.39 7.97 -8.10
C GLU A 240 34.74 8.86 -9.17
N MET A 241 34.31 8.29 -10.30
CA MET A 241 33.61 9.00 -11.36
C MET A 241 32.11 9.20 -11.11
N LEU A 242 31.51 8.53 -10.11
CA LEU A 242 30.07 8.64 -9.83
C LEU A 242 29.55 10.09 -9.66
N PRO A 243 30.28 11.05 -9.06
CA PRO A 243 29.78 12.42 -8.90
C PRO A 243 29.62 13.17 -10.23
N ILE A 244 30.42 12.82 -11.24
CA ILE A 244 30.52 13.56 -12.51
C ILE A 244 29.71 12.93 -13.64
N LEU A 245 29.05 11.79 -13.39
CA LEU A 245 28.18 11.13 -14.36
C LEU A 245 27.03 12.05 -14.77
N ARG A 246 26.65 12.01 -16.04
CA ARG A 246 25.46 12.73 -16.53
C ARG A 246 24.18 11.95 -16.22
N THR A 247 23.04 12.61 -16.28
CA THR A 247 21.73 11.92 -16.20
C THR A 247 21.65 10.85 -17.29
N GLY A 248 21.30 9.62 -16.89
CA GLY A 248 21.27 8.45 -17.77
C GLY A 248 22.60 7.71 -17.89
N GLU A 249 23.73 8.26 -17.43
CA GLU A 249 24.98 7.50 -17.38
C GLU A 249 25.02 6.59 -16.14
N ALA A 250 25.58 5.40 -16.31
CA ALA A 250 25.75 4.42 -15.25
C ALA A 250 27.10 3.70 -15.37
N ILE A 251 27.63 3.29 -14.22
CA ILE A 251 28.71 2.33 -14.10
C ILE A 251 28.07 0.99 -13.71
N ILE A 252 28.33 -0.05 -14.49
CA ILE A 252 27.80 -1.40 -14.28
C ILE A 252 28.97 -2.33 -13.95
N VAL A 253 28.86 -3.05 -12.83
CA VAL A 253 29.85 -4.02 -12.38
C VAL A 253 29.17 -5.27 -11.83
N GLY A 254 29.89 -6.39 -11.82
CA GLY A 254 29.41 -7.66 -11.25
C GLY A 254 28.96 -8.66 -12.32
N GLU A 255 28.15 -9.65 -11.90
CA GLU A 255 27.84 -10.84 -12.69
C GLU A 255 27.12 -10.57 -14.03
N ALA A 256 26.43 -9.43 -14.17
CA ALA A 256 25.70 -9.08 -15.39
C ALA A 256 26.60 -8.64 -16.56
N VAL A 257 27.89 -8.34 -16.32
CA VAL A 257 28.83 -7.84 -17.33
C VAL A 257 30.17 -8.57 -17.26
N SER A 258 30.78 -8.87 -18.40
CA SER A 258 32.09 -9.55 -18.42
C SER A 258 33.24 -8.67 -17.93
N LEU A 259 33.11 -7.36 -18.11
CA LEU A 259 34.05 -6.35 -17.62
C LEU A 259 33.25 -5.16 -17.09
N PRO A 260 33.77 -4.43 -16.09
CA PRO A 260 33.19 -3.15 -15.67
C PRO A 260 33.02 -2.20 -16.85
N ILE A 261 31.82 -1.66 -17.02
CA ILE A 261 31.52 -0.71 -18.10
C ILE A 261 30.91 0.58 -17.57
N ARG A 262 31.24 1.70 -18.24
CA ARG A 262 30.51 2.95 -18.15
C ARG A 262 29.66 3.08 -19.41
N THR A 263 28.36 3.24 -19.26
CA THR A 263 27.41 3.28 -20.39
C THR A 263 26.33 4.34 -20.19
N LEU A 264 25.62 4.67 -21.26
CA LEU A 264 24.42 5.48 -21.25
C LEU A 264 23.19 4.55 -21.34
N ILE A 265 22.27 4.68 -20.40
CA ILE A 265 21.00 3.97 -20.39
C ILE A 265 20.05 4.68 -21.36
N ALA A 266 19.57 3.95 -22.36
CA ALA A 266 18.58 4.47 -23.29
C ALA A 266 17.22 4.63 -22.57
N PRO A 267 16.64 5.84 -22.56
CA PRO A 267 15.30 6.03 -21.99
C PRO A 267 14.25 5.41 -22.93
N PRO A 268 13.10 4.96 -22.38
CA PRO A 268 11.98 4.55 -23.22
C PRO A 268 11.46 5.73 -24.08
N PRO A 269 10.71 5.42 -25.15
CA PRO A 269 9.99 6.41 -25.96
C PRO A 269 9.19 7.38 -25.09
N PRO A 270 9.07 8.68 -25.45
CA PRO A 270 8.41 9.69 -24.61
C PRO A 270 6.99 9.31 -24.15
N ASP A 271 6.24 8.60 -25.00
CA ASP A 271 4.88 8.07 -24.75
C ASP A 271 4.84 6.88 -23.77
N GLN A 272 6.00 6.31 -23.44
CA GLN A 272 6.16 5.15 -22.56
C GLN A 272 7.01 5.48 -21.32
N ARG A 273 7.29 6.77 -21.08
CA ARG A 273 8.01 7.20 -19.88
C ARG A 273 7.07 7.18 -18.67
N PRO A 274 7.59 6.82 -17.48
CA PRO A 274 6.84 6.98 -16.25
C PRO A 274 6.41 8.42 -16.03
N ASP A 275 5.25 8.60 -15.39
CA ASP A 275 4.76 9.91 -14.94
C ASP A 275 5.51 10.35 -13.68
N SER A 276 6.80 10.63 -13.84
CA SER A 276 7.74 11.00 -12.78
C SER A 276 8.44 12.32 -13.08
N ILE A 277 7.80 13.17 -13.89
CA ILE A 277 8.32 14.48 -14.23
C ILE A 277 8.16 15.39 -13.01
N ASP A 278 9.26 15.99 -12.57
CA ASP A 278 9.22 16.98 -11.50
C ASP A 278 8.20 18.08 -11.84
N PRO A 279 7.41 18.56 -10.86
CA PRO A 279 6.49 19.65 -11.11
C PRO A 279 7.26 20.87 -11.62
N LYS A 280 6.71 21.52 -12.65
CA LYS A 280 7.30 22.74 -13.20
C LYS A 280 7.19 23.86 -12.16
N VAL A 281 8.30 24.16 -11.47
CA VAL A 281 8.35 25.19 -10.43
C VAL A 281 8.25 26.59 -11.03
N ALA A 282 8.76 26.80 -12.24
CA ALA A 282 8.57 28.02 -13.01
C ALA A 282 8.44 27.68 -14.49
N SER A 283 7.57 28.40 -15.19
CA SER A 283 7.50 28.31 -16.66
C SER A 283 8.24 29.48 -17.29
N HIS A 284 8.96 29.24 -18.38
CA HIS A 284 9.46 30.36 -19.17
C HIS A 284 8.29 31.08 -19.84
N GLY A 285 8.38 32.41 -19.93
CA GLY A 285 7.32 33.28 -20.46
C GLY A 285 7.12 34.54 -19.62
N SER A 286 6.20 35.38 -20.09
CA SER A 286 5.74 36.60 -19.44
C SER A 286 4.21 36.68 -19.52
N GLU A 287 3.58 37.58 -18.76
CA GLU A 287 2.14 37.84 -18.92
C GLU A 287 1.78 38.38 -20.32
N GLU A 288 2.74 39.01 -21.01
CA GLU A 288 2.56 39.58 -22.35
C GLU A 288 2.76 38.54 -23.46
N ASP A 289 3.75 37.64 -23.32
CA ASP A 289 4.13 36.65 -24.34
C ASP A 289 3.48 35.28 -24.13
N GLY A 290 2.84 35.07 -22.98
CA GLY A 290 2.33 33.78 -22.55
C GLY A 290 3.40 32.86 -21.95
N PHE A 291 2.97 31.93 -21.11
CA PHE A 291 3.84 30.93 -20.50
C PHE A 291 3.85 29.63 -21.30
N GLU A 292 5.01 28.98 -21.41
CA GLU A 292 5.18 27.70 -22.12
C GLU A 292 4.41 26.52 -21.52
N SER A 293 3.98 26.59 -20.26
CA SER A 293 3.26 25.50 -19.59
C SER A 293 2.34 26.03 -18.50
N PRO A 294 1.23 25.34 -18.20
CA PRO A 294 0.36 25.73 -17.09
C PRO A 294 1.08 25.49 -15.75
N GLY A 295 1.05 26.50 -14.87
CA GLY A 295 1.53 26.40 -13.49
C GLY A 295 2.97 26.86 -13.27
N GLY A 296 3.36 26.94 -11.99
CA GLY A 296 4.65 27.47 -11.55
C GLY A 296 4.49 28.74 -10.71
N TRP A 297 5.47 28.99 -9.83
CA TRP A 297 5.46 30.08 -8.86
C TRP A 297 5.45 31.47 -9.49
N ASN A 298 5.79 31.58 -10.77
CA ASN A 298 5.81 32.82 -11.53
C ASN A 298 4.53 33.10 -12.34
N GLN A 299 3.51 32.26 -12.20
CA GLN A 299 2.20 32.48 -12.83
C GLN A 299 1.17 32.92 -11.80
N LYS A 300 0.21 33.73 -12.23
CA LYS A 300 -0.97 34.04 -11.42
C LYS A 300 -1.83 32.79 -11.28
N ILE A 301 -2.35 32.60 -10.07
CA ILE A 301 -3.29 31.53 -9.78
C ILE A 301 -4.67 31.99 -10.26
N GLU A 302 -5.29 31.25 -11.18
CA GLU A 302 -6.61 31.57 -11.73
C GLU A 302 -7.59 30.42 -11.51
N ASN A 303 -8.85 30.75 -11.18
CA ASN A 303 -9.98 29.82 -11.07
C ASN A 303 -9.79 28.66 -10.07
N GLU A 304 -9.36 28.94 -8.84
CA GLU A 304 -9.22 27.91 -7.80
C GLU A 304 -10.58 27.27 -7.44
N ASN A 305 -10.65 25.95 -7.57
CA ASN A 305 -11.76 25.16 -7.03
C ASN A 305 -11.22 24.14 -6.04
N TYR A 306 -11.40 24.43 -4.76
CA TYR A 306 -10.93 23.56 -3.68
C TYR A 306 -11.87 22.36 -3.42
N ASN A 307 -13.10 22.35 -3.92
CA ASN A 307 -14.02 21.25 -3.66
C ASN A 307 -13.50 19.89 -4.17
N PRO A 308 -13.03 19.77 -5.43
CA PRO A 308 -12.38 18.55 -5.92
C PRO A 308 -11.11 18.19 -5.14
N MET A 309 -10.30 19.18 -4.76
CA MET A 309 -9.08 18.96 -3.97
C MET A 309 -9.41 18.37 -2.60
N ILE A 310 -10.41 18.92 -1.91
CA ILE A 310 -10.86 18.40 -0.61
C ILE A 310 -11.50 17.01 -0.77
N HIS A 311 -12.23 16.76 -1.86
CA HIS A 311 -12.74 15.43 -2.16
C HIS A 311 -11.61 14.41 -2.31
N GLN A 312 -10.61 14.68 -3.15
CA GLN A 312 -9.42 13.83 -3.31
C GLN A 312 -8.63 13.66 -2.01
N TRP A 313 -8.48 14.73 -1.23
CA TRP A 313 -7.82 14.65 0.08
C TRP A 313 -8.61 13.77 1.05
N ARG A 314 -9.95 13.80 1.03
CA ARG A 314 -10.79 12.92 1.86
C ARG A 314 -10.75 11.46 1.41
N THR A 315 -10.69 11.21 0.11
CA THR A 315 -10.60 9.85 -0.44
C THR A 315 -9.18 9.30 -0.41
N GLN A 316 -8.16 10.16 -0.21
CA GLN A 316 -6.75 9.82 -0.29
C GLN A 316 -6.40 9.11 -1.61
N SER A 317 -7.04 9.56 -2.70
CA SER A 317 -6.83 9.00 -4.05
C SER A 317 -6.16 10.04 -4.95
N ALA A 318 -5.02 9.66 -5.54
CA ALA A 318 -4.37 10.44 -6.58
C ALA A 318 -5.13 10.39 -7.92
N LYS A 319 -6.00 9.39 -8.12
CA LYS A 319 -6.86 9.30 -9.31
C LYS A 319 -8.02 10.27 -9.15
N TYR A 320 -8.14 11.20 -10.10
CA TYR A 320 -9.24 12.15 -10.18
C TYR A 320 -10.53 11.42 -10.53
N ASP A 321 -11.53 11.51 -9.64
CA ASP A 321 -12.86 10.99 -9.90
C ASP A 321 -13.64 12.00 -10.76
N HIS A 322 -13.75 11.70 -12.06
CA HIS A 322 -14.48 12.54 -13.00
C HIS A 322 -16.00 12.56 -12.75
N GLU A 323 -16.55 11.62 -11.96
CA GLU A 323 -18.00 11.57 -11.69
C GLU A 323 -18.46 12.57 -10.63
N PHE A 324 -17.57 13.02 -9.73
CA PHE A 324 -17.90 13.94 -8.65
C PHE A 324 -18.53 15.26 -9.14
N HIS A 325 -18.09 15.76 -10.31
CA HIS A 325 -18.58 17.01 -10.89
C HIS A 325 -19.98 16.92 -11.50
N LYS A 326 -20.47 15.73 -11.89
CA LYS A 326 -21.82 15.61 -12.46
C LYS A 326 -22.89 15.92 -11.42
N THR A 327 -22.66 15.54 -10.16
CA THR A 327 -23.61 15.75 -9.07
C THR A 327 -23.67 17.17 -8.52
N THR A 328 -22.60 17.97 -8.63
CA THR A 328 -22.57 19.32 -8.04
C THR A 328 -23.17 20.39 -8.95
N ASN A 329 -23.10 20.23 -10.27
CA ASN A 329 -23.72 21.20 -11.20
C ASN A 329 -25.25 21.09 -11.23
N GLU A 330 -25.83 19.91 -11.00
CA GLU A 330 -27.30 19.74 -10.97
C GLU A 330 -27.95 20.28 -9.68
N GLN A 331 -27.19 20.48 -8.60
CA GLN A 331 -27.70 21.05 -7.35
C GLN A 331 -27.47 22.57 -7.21
N GLY A 332 -26.67 23.17 -8.11
CA GLY A 332 -26.37 24.61 -8.11
C GLY A 332 -27.34 25.48 -8.91
N GLU A 333 -28.10 24.93 -9.85
CA GLU A 333 -29.00 25.69 -10.73
C GLU A 333 -30.44 25.86 -10.20
N ASN A 334 -30.76 25.35 -9.00
CA ASN A 334 -32.11 25.42 -8.43
C ASN A 334 -32.26 26.36 -7.23
N ASN A 335 -31.30 27.27 -6.99
CA ASN A 335 -31.43 28.32 -5.99
C ASN A 335 -30.89 29.66 -6.52
N GLU A 336 -31.63 30.27 -7.44
CA GLU A 336 -31.71 31.72 -7.63
C GLU A 336 -33.18 32.18 -7.64
#